data_AF-A0A6A7KTB1-F1
#
_entry.id   AF-A0A6A7KTB1-F1
#
_cell.length_a   1.000
_cell.length_b   1.000
_cell.length_c   1.000
_cell.angle_alpha   90.00
_cell.angle_beta   90.00
_cell.angle_gamma   90.00
#
_symmetry.space_group_name_H-M   'P 1'
#
loop_
_entity.id
_entity.type
_entity.pdbx_description
1 polymer ?
#
loop_
_entity_poly.entity_id
_entity_poly.type
_entity_poly.pdbx_seq_one_letter_code
_entity_poly.pdbx_strand_id
1 'polypeptide(L)'
;MSVPEEPRIDPALQPRPDDVSYDLERALSSVMALRTHVPEDALTAAMLGTERAGHGVVIDERGLVLTVGYLVTEAETIWLVDINGRATPGHALGYDQETGFGLVQSLGKLNLPALDIGDSGALTIGDPVVLAGYGGTQNAVKASVVSKREFAGYWEYVLDEGIFTSPPHPSWGGAALLNAAGQLCGIGSLFVQQALPGERRHDGNLIIPIDLLKPVLEDLKRYGRRQKPPRPWLGMITTEVNGALVVAGMVDGGPADRAGVTVGDIVLGVNRQPVNDLAVMFRRIWALGPAGTDVPLNLQRNNDQLEVHVQSVSRYDMLKAPRLH
;
A
#
# COMPACT_ATOMS: atom_id res chain seq x y z
N MET A 1 -3.54 -13.28 27.48
CA MET A 1 -2.49 -12.81 26.57
C MET A 1 -2.49 -11.30 26.63
N SER A 2 -1.39 -10.68 27.06
CA SER A 2 -1.26 -9.23 27.11
C SER A 2 -1.26 -8.68 25.69
N VAL A 3 -2.16 -7.73 25.40
CA VAL A 3 -2.08 -6.93 24.18
C VAL A 3 -0.70 -6.24 24.18
N PRO A 4 0.11 -6.35 23.13
CA PRO A 4 1.35 -5.58 23.04
C PRO A 4 1.02 -4.10 23.23
N GLU A 5 1.71 -3.42 24.13
CA GLU A 5 1.55 -1.98 24.34
C GLU A 5 1.88 -1.28 23.00
N GLU A 6 0.93 -0.52 22.44
CA GLU A 6 1.19 0.23 21.22
C GLU A 6 2.34 1.21 21.46
N PRO A 7 3.31 1.31 20.54
CA PRO A 7 4.47 2.19 20.71
C PRO A 7 4.01 3.64 20.90
N ARG A 8 4.30 4.18 22.09
CA ARG A 8 3.87 5.52 22.49
C ARG A 8 4.66 6.59 21.74
N ILE A 9 3.95 7.46 21.03
CA ILE A 9 4.54 8.58 20.29
C ILE A 9 5.03 9.63 21.30
N ASP A 10 6.25 10.11 21.10
CA ASP A 10 6.84 11.19 21.92
C ASP A 10 5.92 12.42 21.90
N PRO A 11 5.46 12.93 23.06
CA PRO A 11 4.65 14.14 23.14
C PRO A 11 5.22 15.35 22.40
N ALA A 12 6.55 15.46 22.27
CA ALA A 12 7.19 16.55 21.53
C ALA A 12 6.88 16.49 20.01
N LEU A 13 6.63 15.29 19.48
CA LEU A 13 6.30 15.05 18.08
C LEU A 13 4.80 15.17 17.80
N GLN A 14 3.94 15.22 18.82
CA GLN A 14 2.50 15.31 18.63
C GLN A 14 2.09 16.71 18.14
N PRO A 15 1.16 16.80 17.17
CA PRO A 15 0.65 18.09 16.71
C PRO A 15 -0.20 18.77 17.79
N ARG A 16 -0.15 20.10 17.85
CA ARG A 16 -1.02 20.89 18.71
C ARG A 16 -2.00 21.68 17.85
N PRO A 17 -3.19 22.05 18.36
CA PRO A 17 -4.13 22.89 17.62
C PRO A 17 -3.49 24.17 17.07
N ASP A 18 -2.59 24.80 17.84
CA ASP A 18 -1.87 26.02 17.42
C ASP A 18 -0.79 25.79 16.33
N ASP A 19 -0.43 24.53 16.06
CA ASP A 19 0.56 24.19 15.03
C ASP A 19 -0.06 24.16 13.62
N VAL A 20 -1.39 24.22 13.50
CA VAL A 20 -2.13 24.05 12.23
C VAL A 20 -3.21 25.12 12.02
N SER A 21 -3.66 25.27 10.77
CA SER A 21 -4.68 26.28 10.40
C SER A 21 -6.13 25.75 10.37
N TYR A 22 -6.32 24.48 10.72
CA TYR A 22 -7.59 23.76 10.68
C TYR A 22 -7.96 23.20 12.05
N ASP A 23 -9.21 22.73 12.19
CA ASP A 23 -9.67 22.04 13.39
C ASP A 23 -9.00 20.65 13.48
N LEU A 24 -7.90 20.58 14.24
CA LEU A 24 -7.07 19.39 14.37
C LEU A 24 -7.87 18.21 14.95
N GLU A 25 -8.62 18.44 16.04
CA GLU A 25 -9.36 17.36 16.71
C GLU A 25 -10.44 16.79 15.80
N ARG A 26 -11.16 17.65 15.08
CA ARG A 26 -12.14 17.22 14.07
C ARG A 26 -11.47 16.40 12.98
N ALA A 27 -10.34 16.84 12.43
CA ALA A 27 -9.64 16.12 11.38
C ALA A 27 -9.13 14.74 11.84
N LEU A 28 -8.57 14.66 13.05
CA LEU A 28 -8.08 13.40 13.62
C LEU A 28 -9.22 12.44 13.98
N SER A 29 -10.43 12.94 14.28
CA SER A 29 -11.60 12.09 14.52
C SER A 29 -12.09 11.33 13.28
N SER A 30 -11.66 11.74 12.08
CA SER A 30 -11.94 11.05 10.81
C SER A 30 -11.06 9.80 10.60
N VAL A 31 -10.07 9.56 11.46
CA VAL A 31 -9.17 8.40 11.37
C VAL A 31 -9.61 7.32 12.34
N MET A 32 -9.86 6.14 11.81
CA MET A 32 -10.42 4.98 12.51
C MET A 32 -9.39 3.85 12.59
N ALA A 33 -9.53 2.98 13.60
CA ALA A 33 -8.84 1.71 13.57
C ALA A 33 -9.56 0.76 12.60
N LEU A 34 -8.78 0.03 11.82
CA LEU A 34 -9.27 -0.97 10.88
C LEU A 34 -8.64 -2.31 11.24
N ARG A 35 -9.49 -3.32 11.42
CA ARG A 35 -9.07 -4.69 11.69
C ARG A 35 -9.73 -5.63 10.72
N THR A 36 -8.98 -6.58 10.18
CA THR A 36 -9.50 -7.55 9.24
C THR A 36 -9.09 -8.96 9.60
N HIS A 37 -9.99 -9.89 9.31
CA HIS A 37 -9.70 -11.31 9.29
C HIS A 37 -9.72 -11.80 7.83
N VAL A 38 -8.67 -12.49 7.45
CA VAL A 38 -8.43 -13.07 6.13
C VAL A 38 -8.38 -14.59 6.29
N PRO A 39 -9.09 -15.36 5.45
CA PRO A 39 -9.07 -16.82 5.50
C PRO A 39 -7.64 -17.40 5.40
N GLU A 40 -7.36 -18.48 6.12
CA GLU A 40 -6.05 -19.16 6.08
C GLU A 40 -5.67 -19.65 4.68
N ASP A 41 -6.67 -19.98 3.85
CA ASP A 41 -6.50 -20.44 2.48
C ASP A 41 -6.47 -19.28 1.45
N ALA A 42 -6.41 -18.03 1.90
CA ALA A 42 -6.21 -16.88 1.03
C ALA A 42 -4.78 -16.81 0.51
N LEU A 43 -4.61 -16.33 -0.72
CA LEU A 43 -3.29 -16.24 -1.38
C LEU A 43 -2.29 -15.41 -0.55
N THR A 44 -2.78 -14.33 0.04
CA THR A 44 -1.97 -13.36 0.78
C THR A 44 -1.76 -13.73 2.26
N ALA A 45 -2.48 -14.72 2.80
CA ALA A 45 -2.41 -15.07 4.22
C ALA A 45 -1.02 -15.54 4.66
N ALA A 46 -0.34 -16.33 3.83
CA ALA A 46 1.01 -16.81 4.13
C ALA A 46 2.05 -15.68 4.28
N MET A 47 1.86 -14.55 3.59
CA MET A 47 2.80 -13.42 3.59
C MET A 47 2.41 -12.31 4.55
N LEU A 48 1.11 -12.02 4.67
CA LEU A 48 0.59 -10.88 5.43
C LEU A 48 -0.12 -11.27 6.72
N GLY A 49 -0.27 -12.57 6.99
CA GLY A 49 -1.07 -13.09 8.09
C GLY A 49 -2.58 -13.06 7.80
N THR A 50 -3.31 -13.73 8.68
CA THR A 50 -4.77 -13.81 8.70
C THR A 50 -5.42 -12.67 9.46
N GLU A 51 -4.75 -12.17 10.50
CA GLU A 51 -5.18 -11.00 11.28
C GLU A 51 -4.39 -9.78 10.85
N ARG A 52 -5.06 -8.74 10.35
CA ARG A 52 -4.40 -7.49 9.93
C ARG A 52 -5.02 -6.31 10.64
N ALA A 53 -4.18 -5.38 11.05
CA ALA A 53 -4.60 -4.18 11.75
C ALA A 53 -3.86 -2.95 11.23
N GLY A 54 -4.56 -1.83 11.22
CA GLY A 54 -4.02 -0.53 10.87
C GLY A 54 -5.08 0.54 10.98
N HIS A 55 -5.05 1.49 10.06
CA HIS A 55 -5.93 2.66 10.07
C HIS A 55 -6.78 2.75 8.81
N GLY A 56 -7.89 3.47 8.92
CA GLY A 56 -8.75 3.85 7.81
C GLY A 56 -9.20 5.29 7.96
N VAL A 57 -9.38 5.99 6.85
CA VAL A 57 -9.71 7.41 6.80
C VAL A 57 -11.09 7.59 6.20
N VAL A 58 -12.01 8.24 6.92
CA VAL A 58 -13.34 8.57 6.39
C VAL A 58 -13.19 9.66 5.34
N ILE A 59 -13.61 9.37 4.11
CA ILE A 59 -13.48 10.26 2.94
C ILE A 59 -14.84 10.71 2.36
N ASP A 60 -15.96 10.20 2.88
CA ASP A 60 -17.28 10.75 2.58
C ASP A 60 -18.28 10.60 3.73
N GLU A 61 -19.39 11.34 3.65
CA GLU A 61 -20.47 11.33 4.66
C GLU A 61 -21.30 10.02 4.66
N ARG A 62 -21.15 9.18 3.63
CA ARG A 62 -21.87 7.90 3.50
C ARG A 62 -21.11 6.75 4.16
N GLY A 63 -19.97 7.04 4.79
CA GLY A 63 -19.17 6.05 5.50
C GLY A 63 -18.17 5.31 4.63
N LEU A 64 -17.72 5.95 3.54
CA LEU A 64 -16.62 5.46 2.72
C LEU A 64 -15.29 5.70 3.42
N VAL A 65 -14.50 4.63 3.55
CA VAL A 65 -13.22 4.62 4.26
C VAL A 65 -12.11 4.21 3.31
N LEU A 66 -11.08 5.04 3.21
CA LEU A 66 -9.85 4.77 2.47
C LEU A 66 -8.79 4.17 3.39
N THR A 67 -8.04 3.20 2.92
CA THR A 67 -6.92 2.60 3.66
C THR A 67 -5.82 2.14 2.71
N VAL A 68 -4.75 1.58 3.27
CA VAL A 68 -3.74 0.87 2.51
C VAL A 68 -4.26 -0.53 2.15
N GLY A 69 -4.11 -0.89 0.88
CA GLY A 69 -4.83 -2.00 0.28
C GLY A 69 -4.54 -3.37 0.88
N TYR A 70 -3.29 -3.62 1.27
CA TYR A 70 -2.89 -4.92 1.84
C TYR A 70 -3.67 -5.26 3.13
N LEU A 71 -4.23 -4.28 3.85
CA LEU A 71 -5.06 -4.54 5.03
C LEU A 71 -6.40 -5.20 4.68
N VAL A 72 -6.92 -4.97 3.47
CA VAL A 72 -8.28 -5.40 3.07
C VAL A 72 -8.28 -6.42 1.94
N THR A 73 -7.15 -6.67 1.29
CA THR A 73 -7.00 -7.71 0.28
C THR A 73 -7.36 -9.07 0.83
N GLU A 74 -8.37 -9.73 0.22
CA GLU A 74 -8.92 -11.03 0.62
C GLU A 74 -9.56 -11.07 2.03
N ALA A 75 -9.85 -9.91 2.62
CA ALA A 75 -10.53 -9.84 3.92
C ALA A 75 -11.97 -10.38 3.82
N GLU A 76 -12.31 -11.28 4.74
CA GLU A 76 -13.66 -11.80 4.91
C GLU A 76 -14.46 -10.94 5.89
N THR A 77 -13.81 -10.51 6.98
CA THR A 77 -14.43 -9.59 7.94
C THR A 77 -13.59 -8.33 8.09
N ILE A 78 -14.27 -7.19 8.25
CA ILE A 78 -13.65 -5.89 8.49
C ILE A 78 -14.40 -5.21 9.63
N TRP A 79 -13.67 -4.76 10.63
CA TRP A 79 -14.16 -3.94 11.72
C TRP A 79 -13.51 -2.57 11.70
N LEU A 80 -14.36 -1.54 11.71
CA LEU A 80 -13.98 -0.14 11.80
C LEU A 80 -14.28 0.35 13.22
N VAL A 81 -13.30 0.88 13.94
CA VAL A 81 -13.47 1.38 15.31
C VAL A 81 -13.21 2.87 15.34
N ASP A 82 -14.23 3.66 15.72
CA ASP A 82 -14.11 5.11 15.87
C ASP A 82 -13.40 5.53 17.15
N ILE A 83 -13.01 6.81 17.25
CA ILE A 83 -12.24 7.35 18.39
C ILE A 83 -12.97 7.23 19.74
N ASN A 84 -14.29 7.02 19.73
CA ASN A 84 -15.10 6.79 20.92
C ASN A 84 -15.20 5.29 21.27
N GLY A 85 -14.49 4.42 20.53
CA GLY A 85 -14.46 2.98 20.73
C GLY A 85 -15.64 2.24 20.10
N ARG A 86 -16.50 2.89 19.30
CA ARG A 86 -17.63 2.21 18.66
C ARG A 86 -17.15 1.43 17.44
N ALA A 87 -17.37 0.12 17.49
CA ALA A 87 -17.12 -0.79 16.38
C ALA A 87 -18.29 -0.81 15.39
N THR A 88 -17.98 -0.70 14.10
CA THR A 88 -18.91 -0.78 12.98
C THR A 88 -18.39 -1.78 11.97
N PRO A 89 -19.21 -2.75 11.50
CA PRO A 89 -18.78 -3.67 10.46
C PRO A 89 -18.56 -2.91 9.14
N GLY A 90 -17.53 -3.31 8.39
CA GLY A 90 -17.21 -2.79 7.08
C GLY A 90 -17.23 -3.87 6.01
N HIS A 91 -17.33 -3.46 4.76
CA HIS A 91 -17.24 -4.32 3.58
C HIS A 91 -16.19 -3.76 2.62
N ALA A 92 -15.25 -4.58 2.17
CA ALA A 92 -14.30 -4.18 1.15
C ALA A 92 -15.03 -3.94 -0.18
N LEU A 93 -15.06 -2.69 -0.63
CA LEU A 93 -15.56 -2.36 -1.96
C LEU A 93 -14.56 -2.77 -3.02
N GLY A 94 -13.27 -2.51 -2.78
CA GLY A 94 -12.24 -2.79 -3.76
C GLY A 94 -10.84 -2.55 -3.24
N TYR A 95 -9.89 -3.10 -3.99
CA TYR A 95 -8.46 -2.92 -3.82
C TYR A 95 -7.86 -2.70 -5.20
N ASP A 96 -6.97 -1.72 -5.32
CA ASP A 96 -6.21 -1.49 -6.55
C ASP A 96 -4.72 -1.71 -6.30
N GLN A 97 -4.18 -2.78 -6.89
CA GLN A 97 -2.76 -3.17 -6.74
C GLN A 97 -1.79 -2.10 -7.23
N GLU A 98 -2.19 -1.28 -8.20
CA GLU A 98 -1.27 -0.33 -8.81
C GLU A 98 -1.07 0.92 -7.97
N THR A 99 -2.15 1.42 -7.38
CA THR A 99 -2.12 2.55 -6.46
C THR A 99 -1.78 2.12 -5.04
N GLY A 100 -2.09 0.88 -4.67
CA GLY A 100 -1.93 0.36 -3.32
C GLY A 100 -3.06 0.76 -2.37
N PHE A 101 -4.16 1.35 -2.86
CA PHE A 101 -5.30 1.73 -2.02
C PHE A 101 -6.32 0.60 -1.84
N GLY A 102 -6.91 0.56 -0.64
CA GLY A 102 -8.09 -0.23 -0.31
C GLY A 102 -9.26 0.68 0.01
N LEU A 103 -10.46 0.28 -0.40
CA LEU A 103 -11.69 1.02 -0.18
C LEU A 103 -12.68 0.16 0.59
N VAL A 104 -13.19 0.68 1.70
CA VAL A 104 -14.13 -0.01 2.59
C VAL A 104 -15.39 0.83 2.74
N GLN A 105 -16.54 0.19 2.57
CA GLN A 105 -17.83 0.77 2.91
C GLN A 105 -18.20 0.36 4.32
N SER A 106 -18.44 1.34 5.20
CA SER A 106 -19.07 1.08 6.48
C SER A 106 -20.51 0.57 6.27
N LEU A 107 -20.89 -0.49 6.98
CA LEU A 107 -22.24 -1.06 6.99
C LEU A 107 -23.15 -0.40 8.06
N GLY A 108 -22.63 0.62 8.76
CA GLY A 108 -23.39 1.45 9.69
C GLY A 108 -23.05 2.93 9.55
N LYS A 109 -23.87 3.80 10.15
CA LYS A 109 -23.60 5.25 10.15
C LYS A 109 -22.41 5.58 11.05
N LEU A 110 -21.33 6.05 10.44
CA LEU A 110 -20.14 6.48 11.17
C LEU A 110 -20.39 7.76 11.94
N ASN A 111 -21.22 8.71 11.47
CA ASN A 111 -21.41 10.01 12.14
C ASN A 111 -20.06 10.71 12.49
N LEU A 112 -19.04 10.49 11.66
CA LEU A 112 -17.72 11.11 11.77
C LEU A 112 -17.58 12.14 10.63
N PRO A 113 -16.77 13.18 10.82
CA PRO A 113 -16.39 14.04 9.71
C PRO A 113 -15.67 13.23 8.62
N ALA A 114 -15.89 13.62 7.37
CA ALA A 114 -15.06 13.17 6.26
C ALA A 114 -13.92 14.17 6.04
N LEU A 115 -12.74 13.68 5.68
CA LEU A 115 -11.63 14.53 5.25
C LEU A 115 -11.78 14.89 3.77
N ASP A 116 -11.54 16.17 3.48
CA ASP A 116 -11.44 16.63 2.10
C ASP A 116 -10.22 16.02 1.42
N ILE A 117 -10.41 15.51 0.20
CA ILE A 117 -9.32 15.01 -0.64
C ILE A 117 -8.51 16.21 -1.15
N GLY A 118 -7.23 16.25 -0.79
CA GLY A 118 -6.30 17.31 -1.16
C GLY A 118 -5.58 17.08 -2.49
N ASP A 119 -4.41 17.70 -2.61
CA ASP A 119 -3.48 17.59 -3.74
C ASP A 119 -2.11 17.19 -3.20
N SER A 120 -1.61 16.03 -3.64
CA SER A 120 -0.31 15.49 -3.23
C SER A 120 0.84 15.92 -4.16
N GLY A 121 0.52 16.31 -5.39
CA GLY A 121 1.42 16.95 -6.32
C GLY A 121 1.89 18.33 -5.82
N ALA A 122 1.01 19.06 -5.13
CA ALA A 122 1.31 20.36 -4.54
C ALA A 122 2.31 20.30 -3.36
N LEU A 123 2.51 19.14 -2.73
CA LEU A 123 3.49 18.98 -1.64
C LEU A 123 4.92 19.08 -2.17
N THR A 124 5.73 19.85 -1.46
CA THR A 124 7.16 20.08 -1.70
C THR A 124 8.01 19.53 -0.56
N ILE A 125 9.29 19.26 -0.85
CA ILE A 125 10.24 18.80 0.17
C ILE A 125 10.41 19.92 1.22
N GLY A 126 10.26 19.57 2.49
CA GLY A 126 10.30 20.49 3.63
C GLY A 126 8.91 20.89 4.14
N ASP A 127 7.84 20.63 3.38
CA ASP A 127 6.49 20.99 3.82
C ASP A 127 6.13 20.27 5.13
N PRO A 128 5.59 21.00 6.12
CA PRO A 128 5.09 20.40 7.35
C PRO A 128 3.81 19.63 7.07
N VAL A 129 3.71 18.45 7.64
CA VAL A 129 2.60 17.52 7.48
C VAL A 129 2.27 16.88 8.82
N VAL A 130 1.03 16.41 8.96
CA VAL A 130 0.61 15.58 10.09
C VAL A 130 0.33 14.17 9.58
N LEU A 131 1.02 13.18 10.13
CA LEU A 131 0.72 11.77 9.87
C LEU A 131 -0.10 11.23 11.05
N ALA A 132 -1.37 10.92 10.79
CA ALA A 132 -2.37 10.63 11.81
C ALA A 132 -2.84 9.17 11.75
N GLY A 133 -2.63 8.45 12.84
CA GLY A 133 -3.26 7.17 13.12
C GLY A 133 -4.55 7.32 13.93
N TYR A 134 -5.19 6.19 14.20
CA TYR A 134 -6.36 6.10 15.08
C TYR A 134 -6.03 6.50 16.51
N GLY A 135 -6.90 7.29 17.15
CA GLY A 135 -6.78 7.62 18.58
C GLY A 135 -6.46 9.08 18.87
N GLY A 136 -6.59 9.98 17.88
CA GLY A 136 -6.45 11.42 18.09
C GLY A 136 -4.99 11.86 18.23
N THR A 137 -4.78 12.99 18.90
CA THR A 137 -3.48 13.67 18.96
C THR A 137 -2.34 12.81 19.48
N GLN A 138 -2.62 11.91 20.43
CA GLN A 138 -1.61 10.98 20.98
C GLN A 138 -1.06 9.98 19.96
N ASN A 139 -1.79 9.77 18.86
CA ASN A 139 -1.45 8.87 17.77
C ASN A 139 -1.30 9.65 16.46
N ALA A 140 -0.85 10.91 16.54
CA ALA A 140 -0.48 11.71 15.39
C ALA A 140 0.95 12.23 15.54
N VAL A 141 1.67 12.33 14.41
CA VAL A 141 3.06 12.80 14.35
C VAL A 141 3.14 14.02 13.45
N LYS A 142 3.75 15.09 13.96
CA LYS A 142 4.29 16.18 13.14
C LYS A 142 5.51 15.67 12.40
N ALA A 143 5.38 15.63 11.09
CA ALA A 143 6.46 15.24 10.19
C ALA A 143 6.68 16.31 9.13
N SER A 144 7.70 16.12 8.32
CA SER A 144 7.92 16.87 7.09
C SER A 144 8.07 15.92 5.91
N VAL A 145 7.76 16.41 4.72
CA VAL A 145 8.10 15.72 3.48
C VAL A 145 9.62 15.78 3.30
N VAL A 146 10.30 14.66 3.36
CA VAL A 146 11.77 14.60 3.22
C VAL A 146 12.23 14.20 1.83
N SER A 147 11.39 13.48 1.07
CA SER A 147 11.69 13.10 -0.32
C SER A 147 10.42 12.81 -1.10
N LYS A 148 10.48 13.00 -2.42
CA LYS A 148 9.49 12.52 -3.39
C LYS A 148 10.25 11.84 -4.51
N ARG A 149 10.01 10.54 -4.71
CA ARG A 149 10.77 9.75 -5.70
C ARG A 149 10.12 8.41 -6.00
N GLU A 150 10.56 7.78 -7.06
CA GLU A 150 10.16 6.42 -7.42
C GLU A 150 10.40 5.44 -6.27
N PHE A 151 9.46 4.50 -6.11
CA PHE A 151 9.59 3.37 -5.20
C PHE A 151 9.15 2.09 -5.90
N ALA A 152 9.98 1.05 -5.80
CA ALA A 152 9.64 -0.30 -6.25
C ALA A 152 9.72 -1.30 -5.10
N GLY A 153 8.62 -2.01 -4.86
CA GLY A 153 8.51 -3.07 -3.87
C GLY A 153 8.65 -4.45 -4.53
N TYR A 154 9.24 -5.39 -3.79
CA TYR A 154 9.49 -6.77 -4.26
C TYR A 154 8.21 -7.57 -4.60
N TRP A 155 7.03 -7.07 -4.20
CA TRP A 155 5.71 -7.69 -4.38
C TRP A 155 4.97 -7.22 -5.64
N GLU A 156 5.72 -6.81 -6.68
CA GLU A 156 5.20 -6.24 -7.92
C GLU A 156 4.36 -4.97 -7.66
N TYR A 157 5.05 -3.96 -7.16
CA TYR A 157 4.47 -2.66 -6.85
C TYR A 157 5.45 -1.55 -7.21
N VAL A 158 5.01 -0.58 -8.01
CA VAL A 158 5.82 0.56 -8.42
C VAL A 158 4.98 1.82 -8.29
N LEU A 159 5.49 2.77 -7.52
CA LEU A 159 5.04 4.16 -7.52
C LEU A 159 6.03 4.99 -8.32
N ASP A 160 5.54 5.68 -9.35
CA ASP A 160 6.37 6.61 -10.13
C ASP A 160 6.91 7.74 -9.22
N GLU A 161 6.11 8.17 -8.25
CA GLU A 161 6.50 9.13 -7.22
C GLU A 161 5.82 8.80 -5.89
N GLY A 162 6.53 8.16 -4.97
CA GLY A 162 6.13 8.00 -3.58
C GLY A 162 6.55 9.20 -2.73
N ILE A 163 5.77 9.52 -1.69
CA ILE A 163 6.09 10.57 -0.73
C ILE A 163 6.76 9.94 0.49
N PHE A 164 7.88 10.51 0.93
CA PHE A 164 8.60 10.05 2.10
C PHE A 164 8.54 11.12 3.19
N THR A 165 8.23 10.70 4.42
CA THR A 165 8.09 11.60 5.57
C THR A 165 8.97 11.18 6.74
N SER A 166 9.37 12.16 7.56
CA SER A 166 10.16 11.95 8.78
C SER A 166 9.79 13.00 9.84
N PRO A 167 9.84 12.70 11.15
CA PRO A 167 10.11 11.39 11.75
C PRO A 167 9.03 10.34 11.42
N PRO A 168 9.34 9.04 11.54
CA PRO A 168 8.38 7.98 11.25
C PRO A 168 7.26 7.90 12.30
N HIS A 169 6.03 7.70 11.83
CA HIS A 169 4.92 7.22 12.63
C HIS A 169 5.07 5.71 12.87
N PRO A 170 4.97 5.23 14.12
CA PRO A 170 5.27 3.84 14.46
C PRO A 170 4.16 2.86 14.04
N SER A 171 2.93 3.34 13.83
CA SER A 171 1.81 2.58 13.24
C SER A 171 1.35 3.27 11.96
N TRP A 172 2.05 3.07 10.85
CA TRP A 172 1.84 3.86 9.62
C TRP A 172 0.74 3.31 8.72
N GLY A 173 0.43 2.02 8.81
CA GLY A 173 -0.43 1.32 7.85
C GLY A 173 -1.82 1.93 7.81
N GLY A 174 -2.16 2.60 6.71
CA GLY A 174 -3.45 3.25 6.53
C GLY A 174 -3.57 4.65 7.16
N ALA A 175 -2.51 5.18 7.79
CA ALA A 175 -2.54 6.48 8.47
C ALA A 175 -2.78 7.64 7.49
N ALA A 176 -3.49 8.69 7.92
CA ALA A 176 -3.76 9.86 7.08
C ALA A 176 -2.57 10.80 7.03
N LEU A 177 -2.09 11.15 5.84
CA LEU A 177 -1.16 12.27 5.67
C LEU A 177 -1.95 13.55 5.40
N LEU A 178 -1.89 14.52 6.32
CA LEU A 178 -2.59 15.79 6.23
C LEU A 178 -1.63 16.93 5.92
N ASN A 179 -2.03 17.82 5.00
CA ASN A 179 -1.32 19.06 4.73
C ASN A 179 -1.66 20.16 5.76
N ALA A 180 -1.06 21.34 5.60
CA ALA A 180 -1.28 22.50 6.48
C ALA A 180 -2.74 23.03 6.49
N ALA A 181 -3.56 22.65 5.50
CA ALA A 181 -4.98 22.98 5.40
C ALA A 181 -5.89 21.85 5.94
N GLY A 182 -5.34 20.76 6.44
CA GLY A 182 -6.10 19.63 7.00
C GLY A 182 -6.70 18.70 5.94
N GLN A 183 -6.27 18.82 4.69
CA GLN A 183 -6.73 17.98 3.60
C GLN A 183 -5.89 16.71 3.51
N LEU A 184 -6.52 15.61 3.10
CA LEU A 184 -5.88 14.32 2.92
C LEU A 184 -4.99 14.34 1.67
N CYS A 185 -3.67 14.24 1.86
CA CYS A 185 -2.67 14.20 0.79
C CYS A 185 -2.08 12.80 0.57
N GLY A 186 -2.38 11.81 1.41
CA GLY A 186 -1.96 10.44 1.16
C GLY A 186 -2.28 9.49 2.29
N ILE A 187 -1.90 8.22 2.08
CA ILE A 187 -2.10 7.14 3.05
C ILE A 187 -0.76 6.47 3.37
N GLY A 188 -0.46 6.33 4.65
CA GLY A 188 0.75 5.65 5.12
C GLY A 188 0.77 4.18 4.70
N SER A 189 1.92 3.72 4.20
CA SER A 189 2.05 2.40 3.57
C SER A 189 3.17 1.57 4.19
N LEU A 190 4.39 2.11 4.27
CA LEU A 190 5.55 1.36 4.78
C LEU A 190 6.36 2.20 5.75
N PHE A 191 7.07 1.50 6.65
CA PHE A 191 8.27 2.03 7.27
C PHE A 191 9.48 1.79 6.35
N VAL A 192 10.34 2.78 6.23
CA VAL A 192 11.57 2.69 5.44
C VAL A 192 12.76 3.22 6.22
N GLN A 193 13.92 2.58 6.05
CA GLN A 193 15.18 3.01 6.67
C GLN A 193 16.00 3.93 5.76
N GLN A 194 15.49 4.26 4.58
CA GLN A 194 16.15 5.13 3.61
C GLN A 194 15.16 6.17 3.11
N ALA A 195 14.62 7.01 3.99
CA ALA A 195 13.69 8.06 3.57
C ALA A 195 14.38 9.17 2.74
N LEU A 196 15.66 9.44 3.01
CA LEU A 196 16.47 10.41 2.25
C LEU A 196 17.37 9.73 1.19
N PRO A 197 17.48 10.27 -0.03
CA PRO A 197 18.38 9.73 -1.06
C PRO A 197 19.86 9.83 -0.63
N GLY A 198 20.64 8.78 -0.89
CA GLY A 198 22.08 8.76 -0.65
C GLY A 198 22.50 8.58 0.82
N GLU A 199 21.57 8.64 1.77
CA GLU A 199 21.83 8.32 3.17
C GLU A 199 21.71 6.81 3.43
N ARG A 200 22.65 6.26 4.22
CA ARG A 200 22.64 4.83 4.53
C ARG A 200 21.48 4.44 5.44
N ARG A 201 21.12 5.31 6.39
CA ARG A 201 19.99 5.13 7.30
C ARG A 201 19.35 6.48 7.64
N HIS A 202 18.10 6.63 7.24
CA HIS A 202 17.20 7.69 7.67
C HIS A 202 15.80 7.11 7.77
N ASP A 203 15.31 6.93 8.99
CA ASP A 203 14.01 6.31 9.22
C ASP A 203 12.89 7.25 8.81
N GLY A 204 11.83 6.70 8.22
CA GLY A 204 10.67 7.45 7.78
C GLY A 204 9.56 6.53 7.31
N ASN A 205 8.50 7.13 6.76
CA ASN A 205 7.42 6.37 6.15
C ASN A 205 7.28 6.67 4.66
N LEU A 206 6.95 5.64 3.89
CA LEU A 206 6.42 5.77 2.53
C LEU A 206 4.91 6.02 2.62
N ILE A 207 4.47 7.06 1.94
CA ILE A 207 3.07 7.45 1.81
C ILE A 207 2.65 7.29 0.34
N ILE A 208 1.48 6.68 0.14
CA ILE A 208 0.82 6.60 -1.17
C ILE A 208 0.17 7.96 -1.44
N PRO A 209 0.53 8.68 -2.52
CA PRO A 209 -0.03 9.99 -2.83
C PRO A 209 -1.54 9.92 -3.14
N ILE A 210 -2.32 10.85 -2.60
CA ILE A 210 -3.79 10.84 -2.76
C ILE A 210 -4.22 11.05 -4.22
N ASP A 211 -3.40 11.68 -5.06
CA ASP A 211 -3.77 11.95 -6.46
C ASP A 211 -3.95 10.67 -7.27
N LEU A 212 -3.33 9.57 -6.84
CA LEU A 212 -3.52 8.25 -7.44
C LEU A 212 -4.94 7.72 -7.24
N LEU A 213 -5.67 8.17 -6.20
CA LEU A 213 -7.05 7.75 -5.93
C LEU A 213 -8.03 8.38 -6.92
N LYS A 214 -7.85 9.66 -7.27
CA LYS A 214 -8.78 10.47 -8.06
C LYS A 214 -9.24 9.77 -9.36
N PRO A 215 -8.35 9.20 -10.20
CA PRO A 215 -8.77 8.54 -11.44
C PRO A 215 -9.40 7.15 -11.24
N VAL A 216 -9.28 6.53 -10.06
CA VAL A 216 -9.75 5.15 -9.80
C VAL A 216 -10.93 5.07 -8.83
N LEU A 217 -11.24 6.16 -8.12
CA LEU A 217 -12.25 6.18 -7.06
C LEU A 217 -13.64 5.71 -7.53
N GLU A 218 -14.14 6.26 -8.63
CA GLU A 218 -15.45 5.88 -9.14
C GLU A 218 -15.48 4.44 -9.65
N ASP A 219 -14.40 3.95 -10.24
CA ASP A 219 -14.28 2.55 -10.67
C ASP A 219 -14.30 1.60 -9.48
N LEU A 220 -13.56 1.92 -8.41
CA LEU A 220 -13.54 1.14 -7.18
C LEU A 220 -14.91 1.13 -6.51
N LYS A 221 -15.62 2.27 -6.47
CA LYS A 221 -16.97 2.35 -5.89
C LYS A 221 -17.99 1.53 -6.66
N ARG A 222 -17.90 1.47 -7.99
CA ARG A 222 -18.92 0.84 -8.85
C ARG A 222 -18.63 -0.63 -9.16
N TYR A 223 -17.35 -0.98 -9.33
CA TYR A 223 -16.93 -2.27 -9.86
C TYR A 223 -15.94 -3.00 -8.94
N GLY A 224 -15.52 -2.37 -7.85
CA GLY A 224 -14.52 -2.91 -6.92
C GLY A 224 -13.10 -3.01 -7.48
N ARG A 225 -12.89 -2.57 -8.72
CA ARG A 225 -11.59 -2.55 -9.40
C ARG A 225 -11.58 -1.52 -10.51
N ARG A 226 -10.39 -1.03 -10.82
CA ARG A 226 -10.12 -0.14 -11.96
C ARG A 226 -10.57 -0.77 -13.29
N GLN A 227 -11.21 0.01 -14.15
CA GLN A 227 -11.69 -0.44 -15.46
C GLN A 227 -10.61 -0.32 -16.54
N LYS A 228 -9.55 -1.11 -16.39
CA LYS A 228 -8.54 -1.25 -17.44
C LYS A 228 -8.02 -2.69 -17.52
N PRO A 229 -7.39 -3.07 -18.64
CA PRO A 229 -6.79 -4.39 -18.76
C PRO A 229 -5.79 -4.65 -17.61
N PRO A 230 -5.90 -5.79 -16.92
CA PRO A 230 -5.00 -6.12 -15.81
C PRO A 230 -3.56 -6.29 -16.31
N ARG A 231 -2.60 -5.93 -15.47
CA ARG A 231 -1.17 -6.11 -15.74
C ARG A 231 -0.81 -7.62 -15.74
N PRO A 232 0.18 -8.03 -16.54
CA PRO A 232 0.68 -9.40 -16.54
C PRO A 232 1.39 -9.69 -15.22
N TRP A 233 0.83 -10.60 -14.42
CA TRP A 233 1.39 -11.02 -13.16
C TRP A 233 2.03 -12.40 -13.28
N LEU A 234 3.23 -12.55 -12.72
CA LEU A 234 4.03 -13.78 -12.80
C LEU A 234 4.01 -14.60 -11.50
N GLY A 235 3.56 -14.01 -10.38
CA GLY A 235 3.59 -14.69 -9.08
C GLY A 235 4.98 -14.86 -8.48
N MET A 236 5.97 -14.07 -8.90
CA MET A 236 7.32 -14.09 -8.35
C MET A 236 7.56 -12.90 -7.41
N ILE A 237 8.32 -13.13 -6.35
CA ILE A 237 8.90 -12.10 -5.48
C ILE A 237 10.36 -11.95 -5.88
N THR A 238 10.73 -10.73 -6.27
CA THR A 238 12.10 -10.42 -6.71
C THR A 238 12.69 -9.34 -5.82
N THR A 239 13.93 -9.51 -5.40
CA THR A 239 14.64 -8.55 -4.55
C THR A 239 15.99 -8.19 -5.15
N GLU A 240 16.52 -7.04 -4.76
CA GLU A 240 17.82 -6.57 -5.21
C GLU A 240 18.89 -7.00 -4.20
N VAL A 241 19.82 -7.85 -4.62
CA VAL A 241 20.95 -8.31 -3.80
C VAL A 241 22.25 -8.02 -4.52
N ASN A 242 23.10 -7.17 -3.93
CA ASN A 242 24.40 -6.79 -4.49
C ASN A 242 24.33 -6.32 -5.97
N GLY A 243 23.26 -5.60 -6.34
CA GLY A 243 23.04 -5.08 -7.70
C GLY A 243 22.46 -6.10 -8.70
N ALA A 244 22.07 -7.29 -8.24
CA ALA A 244 21.38 -8.29 -9.05
C ALA A 244 19.92 -8.45 -8.61
N LEU A 245 19.02 -8.72 -9.56
CA LEU A 245 17.63 -9.05 -9.30
C LEU A 245 17.50 -10.55 -9.05
N VAL A 246 17.18 -10.96 -7.83
CA VAL A 246 17.11 -12.37 -7.43
C VAL A 246 15.68 -12.75 -7.11
N VAL A 247 15.21 -13.87 -7.64
CA VAL A 247 13.94 -14.48 -7.26
C VAL A 247 14.06 -14.98 -5.82
N ALA A 248 13.42 -14.27 -4.89
CA ALA A 248 13.48 -14.56 -3.46
C ALA A 248 12.29 -15.40 -2.96
N GLY A 249 11.22 -15.45 -3.75
CA GLY A 249 10.04 -16.22 -3.42
C GLY A 249 9.10 -16.31 -4.61
N MET A 250 8.06 -17.13 -4.46
CA MET A 250 7.10 -17.39 -5.52
C MET A 250 5.78 -17.82 -4.90
N VAL A 251 4.69 -17.56 -5.62
CA VAL A 251 3.39 -18.15 -5.33
C VAL A 251 3.38 -19.58 -5.83
N ASP A 252 3.16 -20.51 -4.91
CA ASP A 252 3.01 -21.94 -5.22
C ASP A 252 1.89 -22.16 -6.25
N GLY A 253 2.20 -22.93 -7.29
CA GLY A 253 1.30 -23.16 -8.40
C GLY A 253 1.02 -21.92 -9.26
N GLY A 254 1.72 -20.80 -9.03
CA GLY A 254 1.63 -19.56 -9.80
C GLY A 254 2.26 -19.65 -11.20
N PRO A 255 2.16 -18.59 -12.02
CA PRO A 255 2.67 -18.60 -13.39
C PRO A 255 4.16 -18.94 -13.52
N ALA A 256 5.02 -18.27 -12.76
CA ALA A 256 6.46 -18.49 -12.77
C ALA A 256 6.83 -19.91 -12.30
N ASP A 257 6.10 -20.43 -11.30
CA ASP A 257 6.33 -21.76 -10.73
C ASP A 257 6.06 -22.84 -11.79
N ARG A 258 4.89 -22.75 -12.45
CA ARG A 258 4.52 -23.64 -13.54
C ARG A 258 5.47 -23.57 -14.75
N ALA A 259 6.10 -22.41 -14.96
CA ALA A 259 7.08 -22.21 -16.02
C ALA A 259 8.49 -22.72 -15.65
N GLY A 260 8.71 -23.16 -14.41
CA GLY A 260 9.97 -23.71 -13.94
C GLY A 260 11.00 -22.65 -13.50
N VAL A 261 10.55 -21.43 -13.17
CA VAL A 261 11.37 -20.45 -12.45
C VAL A 261 11.63 -20.97 -11.04
N THR A 262 12.84 -20.76 -10.51
CA THR A 262 13.23 -21.24 -9.18
C THR A 262 13.72 -20.11 -8.30
N VAL A 263 13.49 -20.22 -6.99
CA VAL A 263 14.12 -19.33 -6.00
C VAL A 263 15.64 -19.41 -6.15
N GLY A 264 16.29 -18.25 -6.19
CA GLY A 264 17.72 -18.09 -6.46
C GLY A 264 18.06 -17.81 -7.92
N ASP A 265 17.11 -17.92 -8.86
CA ASP A 265 17.32 -17.45 -10.23
C ASP A 265 17.62 -15.95 -10.23
N ILE A 266 18.59 -15.54 -11.04
CA ILE A 266 18.92 -14.13 -11.25
C ILE A 266 18.23 -13.67 -12.53
N VAL A 267 17.41 -12.62 -12.45
CA VAL A 267 16.75 -12.03 -13.60
C VAL A 267 17.71 -11.08 -14.30
N LEU A 268 18.17 -11.46 -15.50
CA LEU A 268 19.08 -10.67 -16.32
C LEU A 268 18.33 -9.74 -17.29
N GLY A 269 17.15 -10.17 -17.75
CA GLY A 269 16.39 -9.44 -18.75
C GLY A 269 14.96 -9.92 -18.89
N VAL A 270 14.15 -9.08 -19.55
CA VAL A 270 12.77 -9.38 -19.95
C VAL A 270 12.70 -9.16 -21.46
N ASN A 271 12.27 -10.18 -22.21
CA ASN A 271 12.22 -10.15 -23.67
C ASN A 271 13.54 -9.70 -24.31
N ARG A 272 14.66 -10.29 -23.86
CA ARG A 272 16.05 -9.99 -24.29
C ARG A 272 16.49 -8.55 -24.04
N GLN A 273 15.73 -7.78 -23.27
CA GLN A 273 16.11 -6.44 -22.86
C GLN A 273 16.65 -6.47 -21.42
N PRO A 274 17.88 -5.99 -21.17
CA PRO A 274 18.48 -6.04 -19.85
C PRO A 274 17.65 -5.29 -18.79
N VAL A 275 17.67 -5.82 -17.57
CA VAL A 275 17.08 -5.20 -16.39
C VAL A 275 18.13 -5.09 -15.28
N ASN A 276 18.07 -4.01 -14.52
CA ASN A 276 19.06 -3.67 -13.50
C ASN A 276 18.42 -3.22 -12.18
N ASP A 277 17.12 -2.99 -12.16
CA ASP A 277 16.33 -2.66 -10.97
C ASP A 277 14.89 -3.19 -11.11
N LEU A 278 14.19 -3.26 -9.98
CA LEU A 278 12.82 -3.78 -9.92
C LEU A 278 11.84 -2.99 -10.78
N ALA A 279 11.94 -1.67 -10.79
CA ALA A 279 10.99 -0.81 -11.50
C ALA A 279 11.08 -1.03 -13.02
N VAL A 280 12.30 -1.06 -13.55
CA VAL A 280 12.59 -1.36 -14.96
C VAL A 280 12.09 -2.76 -15.30
N MET A 281 12.37 -3.77 -14.46
CA MET A 281 11.90 -5.13 -14.69
C MET A 281 10.37 -5.19 -14.80
N PHE A 282 9.64 -4.66 -13.82
CA PHE A 282 8.18 -4.67 -13.83
C PHE A 282 7.60 -3.91 -15.01
N ARG A 283 8.14 -2.72 -15.34
CA ARG A 283 7.67 -1.94 -16.50
C ARG A 283 7.91 -2.67 -17.81
N ARG A 284 9.04 -3.38 -17.97
CA ARG A 284 9.27 -4.21 -19.16
C ARG A 284 8.26 -5.35 -19.26
N ILE A 285 7.94 -6.02 -18.15
CA ILE A 285 6.90 -7.06 -18.10
C ILE A 285 5.54 -6.48 -18.51
N TRP A 286 5.13 -5.34 -17.92
CA TRP A 286 3.86 -4.70 -18.22
C TRP A 286 3.74 -4.14 -19.64
N ALA A 287 4.87 -3.79 -20.27
CA ALA A 287 4.90 -3.30 -21.65
C ALA A 287 4.63 -4.39 -22.70
N LEU A 288 4.68 -5.68 -22.33
CA LEU A 288 4.42 -6.80 -23.25
C LEU A 288 2.93 -6.98 -23.57
N GLY A 289 2.04 -6.36 -22.81
CA GLY A 289 0.59 -6.46 -23.00
C GLY A 289 -0.17 -6.66 -21.70
N PRO A 290 -1.48 -6.95 -21.78
CA PRO A 290 -2.27 -7.29 -20.60
C PRO A 290 -1.93 -8.68 -20.06
N ALA A 291 -2.51 -9.02 -18.91
CA ALA A 291 -2.54 -10.38 -18.41
C ALA A 291 -2.96 -11.40 -19.48
N GLY A 292 -2.32 -12.57 -19.47
CA GLY A 292 -2.49 -13.57 -20.52
C GLY A 292 -1.48 -13.41 -21.66
N THR A 293 -0.59 -12.42 -21.62
CA THR A 293 0.56 -12.37 -22.54
C THR A 293 1.67 -13.31 -22.08
N ASP A 294 2.45 -13.79 -23.04
CA ASP A 294 3.67 -14.55 -22.79
C ASP A 294 4.81 -13.60 -22.38
N VAL A 295 5.57 -13.97 -21.35
CA VAL A 295 6.64 -13.15 -20.78
C VAL A 295 7.95 -13.91 -20.84
N PRO A 296 8.82 -13.64 -21.83
CA PRO A 296 10.15 -14.24 -21.91
C PRO A 296 11.05 -13.61 -20.84
N LEU A 297 11.57 -14.43 -19.93
CA LEU A 297 12.55 -14.06 -18.92
C LEU A 297 13.91 -14.62 -19.29
N ASN A 298 14.93 -13.76 -19.30
CA ASN A 298 16.32 -14.16 -19.40
C ASN A 298 16.86 -14.31 -17.98
N LEU A 299 17.14 -15.55 -17.58
CA LEU A 299 17.55 -15.91 -16.23
C LEU A 299 18.99 -16.44 -16.23
N GLN A 300 19.63 -16.37 -15.06
CA GLN A 300 20.84 -17.11 -14.76
C GLN A 300 20.59 -18.06 -13.59
N ARG A 301 20.94 -19.33 -13.79
CA ARG A 301 20.85 -20.40 -12.79
C ARG A 301 22.14 -21.20 -12.81
N ASN A 302 22.82 -21.33 -11.67
CA ASN A 302 24.08 -22.08 -11.56
C ASN A 302 25.16 -21.66 -12.60
N ASN A 303 25.22 -20.36 -12.94
CA ASN A 303 26.07 -19.77 -13.99
C ASN A 303 25.68 -20.07 -15.45
N ASP A 304 24.61 -20.83 -15.69
CA ASP A 304 24.05 -21.01 -17.01
C ASP A 304 22.96 -19.96 -17.27
N GLN A 305 22.96 -19.39 -18.48
CA GLN A 305 21.89 -18.52 -18.95
C GLN A 305 20.79 -19.37 -19.61
N LEU A 306 19.54 -19.08 -19.25
CA LEU A 306 18.37 -19.73 -19.83
C LEU A 306 17.28 -18.72 -20.11
N GLU A 307 16.46 -19.02 -21.11
CA GLU A 307 15.24 -18.27 -21.40
C GLU A 307 14.03 -19.09 -20.96
N VAL A 308 13.18 -18.50 -20.13
CA VAL A 308 11.96 -19.13 -19.62
C VAL A 308 10.77 -18.28 -20.06
N HIS A 309 9.80 -18.92 -20.71
CA HIS A 309 8.57 -18.27 -21.15
C HIS A 309 7.48 -18.47 -20.09
N VAL A 310 7.03 -17.37 -19.49
CA VAL A 310 6.02 -17.39 -18.43
C VAL A 310 4.70 -16.88 -18.97
N GLN A 311 3.71 -17.77 -19.03
CA GLN A 311 2.34 -17.40 -19.38
C GLN A 311 1.69 -16.60 -18.23
N SER A 312 1.65 -15.28 -18.35
CA SER A 312 1.13 -14.39 -17.29
C SER A 312 -0.36 -14.56 -17.05
N VAL A 313 -0.83 -14.16 -15.87
CA VAL A 313 -2.26 -14.13 -15.52
C VAL A 313 -2.65 -12.79 -14.88
N SER A 314 -3.94 -12.58 -14.69
CA SER A 314 -4.44 -11.46 -13.90
C SER A 314 -4.29 -11.80 -12.43
N ARG A 315 -3.61 -10.94 -11.66
CA ARG A 315 -3.48 -11.12 -10.21
C ARG A 315 -4.83 -11.20 -9.51
N TYR A 316 -5.83 -10.45 -9.99
CA TYR A 316 -7.18 -10.46 -9.43
C TYR A 316 -7.86 -11.83 -9.50
N ASP A 317 -7.54 -12.64 -10.52
CA ASP A 317 -8.19 -13.93 -10.73
C ASP A 317 -7.66 -14.99 -9.74
N MET A 318 -6.56 -14.67 -9.06
CA MET A 318 -5.89 -15.53 -8.06
C MET A 318 -6.28 -15.15 -6.63
N LEU A 319 -6.91 -13.99 -6.43
CA LEU A 319 -7.32 -13.49 -5.13
C LEU A 319 -8.76 -13.92 -4.83
N LYS A 320 -9.06 -14.17 -3.56
CA LYS A 320 -10.45 -14.29 -3.10
C LYS A 320 -11.16 -12.95 -3.26
N ALA A 321 -12.30 -12.96 -3.97
CA ALA A 321 -13.17 -11.81 -4.07
C ALA A 321 -13.86 -11.50 -2.73
N PRO A 322 -14.13 -10.21 -2.40
CA PRO A 322 -14.95 -9.85 -1.26
C PRO A 322 -16.31 -10.56 -1.32
N ARG A 323 -16.75 -11.13 -0.21
CA ARG A 323 -18.08 -11.73 -0.07
C ARG A 323 -18.92 -10.83 0.83
N LEU A 324 -20.14 -10.51 0.39
CA LEU A 324 -21.14 -9.91 1.26
C LEU A 324 -21.79 -11.06 2.05
N HIS A 325 -21.74 -10.99 3.38
CA HIS A 325 -22.49 -11.90 4.26
C HIS A 325 -23.92 -11.42 4.46
#